data_AF-A0A523MXG7-F1
#
_entry.id   AF-A0A523MXG7-F1
#
_cell.length_a   1.000
_cell.length_b   1.000
_cell.length_c   1.000
_cell.angle_alpha   90.00
_cell.angle_beta   90.00
_cell.angle_gamma   90.00
#
_symmetry.space_group_name_H-M   'P 1'
#
loop_
_entity.id
_entity.type
_entity.pdbx_description
1 polymer ?
#
loop_
_entity_poly.entity_id
_entity_poly.type
_entity_poly.pdbx_seq_one_letter_code
_entity_poly.pdbx_strand_id
1 'polypeptide(L)' 'MDKLEAVQRILRFSDEIREWCEENHSVYFDDFDSENVDNYEPGGFGELADTIIENGIQENIIEADDLL' A
#
# COMPACT_ATOMS: atom_id res chain seq x y z
N MET A 1 11.71 -6.45 -3.06
CA MET A 1 11.18 -5.36 -2.21
C MET A 1 10.22 -6.00 -1.24
N ASP A 2 10.20 -5.59 0.03
CA ASP A 2 9.18 -6.09 0.95
C ASP A 2 7.84 -5.34 0.75
N LYS A 3 6.77 -5.91 1.30
CA LYS A 3 5.42 -5.37 1.11
C LYS A 3 5.25 -3.95 1.67
N LEU A 4 5.87 -3.68 2.82
CA LEU A 4 5.85 -2.36 3.45
C LEU A 4 6.58 -1.33 2.59
N GLU A 5 7.77 -1.66 2.09
CA GLU A 5 8.57 -0.80 1.21
C GLU A 5 7.80 -0.49 -0.07
N ALA A 6 7.08 -1.46 -0.64
CA ALA A 6 6.24 -1.26 -1.81
C ALA A 6 5.08 -0.29 -1.54
N VAL A 7 4.31 -0.52 -0.48
CA VAL A 7 3.22 0.39 -0.06
C VAL A 7 3.76 1.80 0.16
N GLN A 8 4.83 1.94 0.93
CA GLN A 8 5.43 3.24 1.23
C GLN A 8 5.95 3.93 -0.03
N ARG A 9 6.54 3.19 -0.97
CA ARG A 9 6.99 3.75 -2.24
C ARG A 9 5.80 4.27 -3.05
N ILE A 10 4.73 3.48 -3.16
CA ILE A 10 3.54 3.88 -3.91
C ILE A 10 2.92 5.15 -3.32
N LEU A 11 2.70 5.20 -2.01
CA LEU A 11 2.12 6.37 -1.34
C LEU A 11 3.00 7.63 -1.40
N ARG A 12 4.30 7.48 -1.65
CA ARG A 12 5.22 8.61 -1.90
C ARG A 12 5.14 9.17 -3.32
N PHE A 13 4.83 8.33 -4.30
CA PHE A 13 4.87 8.69 -5.71
C PHE A 13 3.49 8.85 -6.37
N SER A 14 2.43 8.31 -5.76
CA SER A 14 1.04 8.53 -6.16
C SER A 14 0.30 9.35 -5.12
N ASP A 15 0.02 10.60 -5.46
CA ASP A 15 -0.88 11.44 -4.66
C ASP A 15 -2.32 10.90 -4.73
N GLU A 16 -2.74 10.33 -5.86
CA GLU A 16 -4.07 9.76 -6.06
C GLU A 16 -4.34 8.58 -5.11
N ILE A 17 -3.43 7.60 -5.05
CA ILE A 17 -3.58 6.45 -4.14
C ILE A 17 -3.51 6.91 -2.68
N ARG A 18 -2.68 7.91 -2.36
CA ARG A 18 -2.59 8.46 -1.01
C ARG A 18 -3.89 9.14 -0.60
N GLU A 19 -4.44 10.03 -1.42
CA GLU A 19 -5.72 10.69 -1.17
C GLU A 19 -6.85 9.66 -1.05
N TRP A 20 -6.86 8.62 -1.89
CA TRP A 20 -7.82 7.53 -1.77
C TRP A 20 -7.77 6.81 -0.42
N CYS A 21 -6.57 6.51 0.10
CA CYS A 21 -6.39 5.91 1.43
C CYS A 21 -6.94 6.82 2.54
N GLU A 22 -6.62 8.10 2.49
CA GLU A 22 -7.03 9.08 3.50
C GLU A 22 -8.55 9.28 3.49
N GLU A 23 -9.17 9.44 2.32
CA GLU A 23 -10.60 9.74 2.19
C GLU A 23 -11.51 8.52 2.42
N ASN A 24 -11.12 7.34 1.92
CA ASN A 24 -12.00 6.15 1.96
C ASN A 24 -11.74 5.26 3.17
N HIS A 25 -10.50 5.24 3.65
CA HIS A 25 -10.08 4.33 4.73
C HIS A 25 -9.68 5.07 6.01
N SER A 26 -9.49 6.40 5.95
CA SER A 26 -8.91 7.18 7.07
C SER A 26 -7.56 6.62 7.52
N VAL A 27 -6.77 6.13 6.56
CA VAL A 27 -5.44 5.55 6.76
C VAL A 27 -4.40 6.46 6.10
N TYR A 28 -3.34 6.77 6.83
CA TYR A 28 -2.25 7.65 6.42
C TYR A 28 -0.96 6.86 6.16
N PHE A 29 0.01 7.51 5.51
CA PHE A 29 1.31 6.93 5.21
C PHE A 29 2.00 6.28 6.43
N ASP A 30 1.96 6.95 7.59
CA ASP A 30 2.64 6.50 8.82
C ASP A 30 1.88 5.39 9.55
N ASP A 31 0.66 5.06 9.14
CA ASP A 31 -0.13 4.00 9.76
C ASP A 31 0.31 2.61 9.27
N PHE A 32 1.07 2.50 8.18
CA PHE A 32 1.56 1.21 7.69
C PHE A 32 2.87 0.80 8.38
N ASP A 33 2.90 -0.43 8.87
CA ASP A 33 4.06 -1.06 9.50
C ASP A 33 4.23 -2.51 9.04
N SER A 34 5.36 -3.12 9.39
CA SER A 34 5.71 -4.47 8.93
C SER A 34 4.81 -5.57 9.47
N GLU A 35 4.02 -5.31 10.52
CA GLU A 35 3.08 -6.28 11.09
C GLU A 35 1.70 -6.12 10.45
N ASN A 36 1.24 -4.89 10.22
CA ASN A 36 -0.11 -4.63 9.74
C ASN A 36 -0.29 -4.82 8.23
N VAL A 37 0.77 -4.63 7.42
CA VAL A 37 0.73 -4.87 5.97
C VAL A 37 0.53 -6.34 5.63
N ASP A 38 0.87 -7.24 6.54
CA ASP A 38 0.68 -8.69 6.42
C ASP A 38 -0.47 -9.20 7.32
N ASN A 39 -1.18 -8.30 7.98
CA ASN A 39 -2.32 -8.66 8.83
C ASN A 39 -3.62 -8.65 8.03
N TYR A 40 -4.13 -9.85 7.72
CA TYR A 40 -5.39 -10.07 7.01
C TYR A 40 -6.59 -10.31 7.93
N GLU A 41 -6.40 -10.22 9.25
CA GLU A 41 -7.51 -10.27 10.20
C GLU A 41 -8.34 -8.97 10.16
N PRO A 42 -9.60 -8.98 10.61
CA PRO A 42 -10.43 -7.77 10.65
C PRO A 42 -9.74 -6.63 11.42
N GLY A 43 -9.54 -5.50 10.73
CA GLY A 43 -8.84 -4.32 11.27
C GLY A 43 -7.34 -4.28 10.98
N GLY A 44 -6.78 -5.31 10.33
CA GLY A 44 -5.47 -5.27 9.71
C GLY A 44 -5.49 -4.60 8.33
N PHE A 45 -4.31 -4.35 7.77
CA PHE A 45 -4.15 -3.64 6.49
C PHE A 45 -3.70 -4.55 5.35
N GLY A 46 -3.75 -5.88 5.51
CA GLY A 46 -3.34 -6.85 4.49
C GLY A 46 -4.01 -6.62 3.14
N GLU A 47 -5.35 -6.56 3.12
CA GLU A 47 -6.13 -6.34 1.90
C GLU A 47 -5.95 -4.92 1.32
N LEU A 48 -5.83 -3.93 2.21
CA LEU A 48 -5.60 -2.54 1.80
C LEU A 48 -4.23 -2.38 1.14
N ALA A 49 -3.20 -2.97 1.73
CA ALA A 49 -1.84 -3.00 1.21
C ALA A 49 -1.78 -3.70 -0.15
N ASP A 50 -2.49 -4.82 -0.33
CA ASP A 50 -2.58 -5.50 -1.63
C ASP A 50 -3.23 -4.59 -2.68
N THR A 51 -4.31 -3.90 -2.32
CA THR A 51 -5.00 -2.97 -3.22
C THR A 51 -4.11 -1.79 -3.64
N ILE A 52 -3.36 -1.21 -2.68
CA ILE A 52 -2.39 -0.15 -2.95
C ILE A 52 -1.34 -0.64 -3.93
N ILE A 53 -0.80 -1.85 -3.72
CA ILE A 53 0.20 -2.48 -4.58
C ILE A 53 -0.33 -2.69 -5.99
N GLU A 54 -1.52 -3.26 -6.14
CA GLU A 54 -2.16 -3.48 -7.44
C GLU A 54 -2.34 -2.17 -8.21
N ASN A 55 -2.80 -1.11 -7.55
CA ASN A 55 -2.95 0.21 -8.16
C ASN A 55 -1.59 0.83 -8.53
N GLY A 56 -0.58 0.70 -7.66
CA GLY A 56 0.77 1.17 -7.93
C GLY A 56 1.44 0.47 -9.12
N ILE A 57 1.14 -0.81 -9.35
CA ILE A 57 1.56 -1.55 -10.56
C ILE A 57 0.84 -1.00 -11.79
N GLN A 58 -0.46 -0.73 -11.71
CA GLN A 58 -1.24 -0.15 -12.83
C GLN A 58 -0.73 1.25 -13.21
N GLU A 59 -0.29 2.05 -12.23
CA GLU A 59 0.33 3.36 -12.43
C GLU A 59 1.80 3.29 -12.89
N ASN A 60 2.39 2.09 -13.01
CA ASN A 60 3.81 1.86 -13.31
C ASN A 60 4.78 2.50 -12.29
N ILE A 61 4.40 2.58 -11.00
CA ILE A 61 5.27 3.09 -9.93
C ILE A 61 6.25 2.03 -9.44
N ILE A 62 5.78 0.78 -9.41
CA ILE A 62 6.55 -0.43 -9.14
C ILE A 62 6.21 -1.49 -10.19
N GLU A 63 7.10 -2.46 -10.37
CA GLU A 63 6.84 -3.63 -11.22
C GLU A 63 6.43 -4.82 -10.36
N ALA A 64 5.60 -5.72 -10.89
CA ALA A 64 5.20 -6.93 -10.15
C ALA A 64 6.40 -7.83 -9.77
N ASP A 65 7.44 -7.85 -10.62
CA ASP A 65 8.70 -8.55 -10.36
C ASP A 65 9.49 -7.97 -9.17
N ASP A 66 9.25 -6.71 -8.78
CA ASP A 66 9.91 -6.10 -7.62
C ASP A 66 9.52 -6.78 -6.29
N LEU A 67 8.42 -7.52 -6.28
CA LEU A 67 7.82 -8.18 -5.10
C LEU A 67 8.14 -9.68 -4.99
N LEU A 68 8.95 -10.23 -5.90
CA LEU A 68 9.33 -11.66 -5.94
C LEU A 68 10.44 -12.04 -4.96
#